data_AF-A0A7S0L351-F1
#
_entry.id   AF-A0A7S0L351-F1
#
_cell.length_a   1.000
_cell.length_b   1.000
_cell.length_c   1.000
_cell.angle_alpha   90.00
_cell.angle_beta   90.00
_cell.angle_gamma   90.00
#
_symmetry.space_group_name_H-M   'P 1'
#
loop_
_entity.id
_entity.type
_entity.pdbx_description
1 polymer ?
#
loop_
_entity_poly.entity_id
_entity_poly.type
_entity_poly.pdbx_seq_one_letter_code
_entity_poly.pdbx_strand_id
1 'polypeptide(L)'
;MDAWAASYGSAVAFVCVSCGGPNLATTFGSQLKLRHCFNTWVDEDEMPTWGQLGCNGFIVLDGSHSVVCRASPAYLEVRESAFRHVETLLDALVGSKAVPKLSSGRVDPAIGGKCAEVRFGEEEAAEGGESQDGARKRQTTTSNSVVKVPSVKVAVLDAEHERCEAALARLAERRDTEALRELLCAYEEHFTHEEQLLDEHLYAGVDQVVGFSADKGARTSHFGDHEGMLSTIRKMLSDGSTSNAIPAGGGQRLALD
;
A
#
# COMPACT_ATOMS: atom_id res chain seq x y z
N MET A 1 -15.66 5.65 2.42
CA MET A 1 -15.97 4.26 2.82
C MET A 1 -17.27 4.18 3.62
N ASP A 2 -17.38 4.78 4.82
CA ASP A 2 -18.60 4.64 5.66
C ASP A 2 -19.89 5.12 4.97
N ALA A 3 -19.82 6.25 4.25
CA ALA A 3 -20.94 6.73 3.43
C ALA A 3 -21.33 5.76 2.31
N TRP A 4 -20.36 5.10 1.67
CA TRP A 4 -20.66 4.04 0.69
C TRP A 4 -21.29 2.83 1.35
N ALA A 5 -20.79 2.41 2.51
CA ALA A 5 -21.36 1.30 3.26
C ALA A 5 -22.83 1.57 3.64
N ALA A 6 -23.15 2.82 4.01
CA ALA A 6 -24.53 3.23 4.23
C ALA A 6 -25.38 3.18 2.95
N SER A 7 -24.82 3.63 1.82
CA SER A 7 -25.52 3.69 0.52
C SER A 7 -25.78 2.33 -0.11
N TYR A 8 -24.80 1.43 -0.09
CA TYR A 8 -24.93 0.08 -0.63
C TYR A 8 -25.66 -0.88 0.34
N GLY A 9 -25.76 -0.51 1.62
CA GLY A 9 -26.46 -1.30 2.63
C GLY A 9 -25.91 -2.74 2.71
N SER A 10 -26.81 -3.72 2.69
CA SER A 10 -26.43 -5.14 2.76
C SER A 10 -25.89 -5.72 1.45
N ALA A 11 -25.86 -4.95 0.36
CA ALA A 11 -25.40 -5.45 -0.94
C ALA A 11 -23.87 -5.50 -1.04
N VAL A 12 -23.16 -4.66 -0.27
CA VAL A 12 -21.69 -4.61 -0.26
C VAL A 12 -21.20 -4.45 1.18
N ALA A 13 -20.28 -5.32 1.59
CA ALA A 13 -19.57 -5.17 2.85
C ALA A 13 -18.29 -4.35 2.63
N PHE A 14 -18.15 -3.25 3.38
CA PHE A 14 -16.90 -2.50 3.42
C PHE A 14 -16.13 -2.87 4.68
N VAL A 15 -14.87 -3.30 4.50
CA VAL A 15 -14.00 -3.75 5.59
C VAL A 15 -12.77 -2.86 5.64
N CYS A 16 -12.53 -2.24 6.79
CA CYS A 16 -11.30 -1.55 7.13
C CYS A 16 -10.46 -2.48 8.01
N VAL A 17 -9.26 -2.84 7.54
CA VAL A 17 -8.34 -3.73 8.26
C VAL A 17 -7.13 -2.92 8.71
N SER A 18 -6.92 -2.80 10.02
CA SER A 18 -5.74 -2.15 10.57
C SER A 18 -4.57 -3.13 10.69
N CYS A 19 -3.41 -2.71 10.21
CA CYS A 19 -2.15 -3.43 10.38
C CYS A 19 -1.32 -2.96 11.58
N GLY A 20 -1.78 -1.93 12.30
CA GLY A 20 -1.18 -1.49 13.57
C GLY A 20 -1.85 -2.12 14.79
N GLY A 21 -2.59 -3.21 14.60
CA GLY A 21 -3.28 -3.93 15.65
C GLY A 21 -4.60 -3.29 16.16
N PRO A 22 -5.21 -3.86 17.20
CA PRO A 22 -6.56 -3.52 17.64
C PRO A 22 -6.70 -2.09 18.19
N ASN A 23 -5.64 -1.55 18.81
CA ASN A 23 -5.65 -0.19 19.36
C ASN A 23 -5.77 0.86 18.26
N LEU A 24 -5.05 0.67 17.15
CA LEU A 24 -5.09 1.57 16.01
C LEU A 24 -6.45 1.48 15.31
N ALA A 25 -6.95 0.26 15.08
CA ALA A 25 -8.31 0.04 14.54
C ALA A 25 -9.37 0.78 15.37
N THR A 26 -9.36 0.59 16.70
CA THR A 26 -10.33 1.22 17.61
C THR A 26 -10.26 2.75 17.58
N THR A 27 -9.04 3.29 17.56
CA THR A 27 -8.80 4.74 17.50
C THR A 27 -9.36 5.32 16.20
N PHE A 28 -9.03 4.73 15.05
CA PHE A 28 -9.52 5.19 13.75
C PHE A 28 -11.04 5.04 13.62
N GLY A 29 -11.61 3.91 14.05
CA GLY A 29 -13.05 3.71 14.05
C GLY A 29 -13.79 4.78 14.84
N SER A 30 -13.26 5.15 16.01
CA SER A 30 -13.84 6.18 16.87
C SER A 30 -13.70 7.59 16.27
N GLN A 31 -12.49 7.95 15.81
CA GLN A 31 -12.21 9.29 15.28
C GLN A 31 -12.92 9.55 13.95
N LEU A 32 -12.95 8.55 13.06
CA LEU A 32 -13.64 8.63 11.77
C LEU A 32 -15.15 8.35 11.89
N LYS A 33 -15.63 8.02 13.10
CA LYS A 33 -17.04 7.74 13.42
C LYS A 33 -17.63 6.68 12.49
N LEU A 34 -16.87 5.62 12.23
CA LEU A 34 -17.29 4.51 11.39
C LEU A 34 -18.47 3.78 12.04
N ARG A 35 -19.57 3.60 11.31
CA ARG A 35 -20.81 2.99 11.81
C ARG A 35 -21.35 1.89 10.93
N HIS A 36 -21.08 1.97 9.62
CA HIS A 36 -21.70 1.12 8.61
C HIS A 36 -20.70 0.13 7.99
N CYS A 37 -19.41 0.32 8.23
CA CYS A 37 -18.36 -0.59 7.78
C CYS A 37 -17.86 -1.49 8.92
N PHE A 38 -17.28 -2.63 8.56
CA PHE A 38 -16.56 -3.48 9.48
C PHE A 38 -15.17 -2.90 9.72
N ASN A 39 -14.80 -2.73 10.98
CA ASN A 39 -13.50 -2.24 11.38
C ASN A 39 -12.80 -3.35 12.17
N THR A 40 -11.71 -3.87 11.62
CA THR A 40 -10.98 -5.03 12.13
C THR A 40 -9.48 -4.78 12.08
N TRP A 41 -8.70 -5.75 12.54
CA TRP A 41 -7.24 -5.74 12.43
C TRP A 41 -6.74 -7.12 12.01
N VAL A 42 -5.46 -7.16 11.61
CA VAL A 42 -4.71 -8.39 11.37
C VAL A 42 -3.54 -8.43 12.34
N ASP A 43 -3.21 -9.62 12.83
CA ASP A 43 -2.04 -9.83 13.68
C ASP A 43 -0.75 -9.77 12.85
N GLU A 44 0.36 -9.39 13.47
CA GLU A 44 1.65 -9.20 12.76
C GLU A 44 2.09 -10.47 12.00
N ASP A 45 1.82 -11.65 12.56
CA ASP A 45 2.18 -12.94 11.97
C ASP A 45 1.28 -13.35 10.78
N GLU A 46 0.13 -12.68 10.61
CA GLU A 46 -0.86 -12.96 9.55
C GLU A 46 -0.93 -11.84 8.49
N MET A 47 0.06 -10.96 8.49
CA MET A 47 0.12 -9.84 7.55
C MET A 47 -0.02 -10.30 6.09
N PRO A 48 -0.98 -9.74 5.34
CA PRO A 48 -1.14 -10.12 3.94
C PRO A 48 0.09 -9.69 3.14
N THR A 49 0.60 -10.61 2.31
CA THR A 49 1.75 -10.35 1.42
C THR A 49 1.37 -9.62 0.12
N TRP A 50 0.08 -9.35 -0.06
CA TRP A 50 -0.51 -8.71 -1.24
C TRP A 50 -1.76 -7.92 -0.82
N GLY A 51 -2.09 -6.88 -1.61
CA GLY A 51 -3.07 -5.89 -1.19
C GLY A 51 -2.41 -4.83 -0.31
N GLN A 52 -2.80 -3.55 -0.48
CA GLN A 52 -2.01 -2.43 0.02
C GLN A 52 -2.72 -1.65 1.12
N LEU A 53 -1.92 -1.26 2.11
CA LEU A 53 -2.29 -0.49 3.27
C LEU A 53 -2.32 1.01 2.92
N GLY A 54 -3.43 1.69 3.20
CA GLY A 54 -3.56 3.14 3.04
C GLY A 54 -4.02 3.62 1.66
N CYS A 55 -3.48 4.75 1.20
CA CYS A 55 -4.01 5.61 0.13
C CYS A 55 -4.00 5.03 -1.30
N ASN A 56 -3.66 3.75 -1.48
CA ASN A 56 -3.38 3.11 -2.76
C ASN A 56 -4.56 2.33 -3.36
N GLY A 57 -5.78 2.67 -2.94
CA GLY A 57 -7.01 2.10 -3.49
C GLY A 57 -7.57 0.92 -2.69
N PHE A 58 -8.56 0.24 -3.28
CA PHE A 58 -9.35 -0.81 -2.65
C PHE A 58 -9.04 -2.18 -3.24
N ILE A 59 -9.04 -3.20 -2.40
CA ILE A 59 -9.18 -4.60 -2.81
C ILE A 59 -10.68 -4.88 -2.93
N VAL A 60 -11.12 -5.43 -4.05
CA VAL A 60 -12.53 -5.76 -4.28
C VAL A 60 -12.67 -7.25 -4.53
N LEU A 61 -13.57 -7.87 -3.77
CA LEU A 61 -13.97 -9.27 -3.90
C LEU A 61 -15.42 -9.34 -4.38
N ASP A 62 -15.76 -10.38 -5.13
CA ASP A 62 -17.14 -10.67 -5.51
C ASP A 62 -17.89 -11.48 -4.44
N GLY A 63 -19.16 -11.82 -4.71
CA GLY A 63 -20.00 -12.62 -3.82
C GLY A 63 -19.53 -14.07 -3.62
N SER A 64 -18.56 -14.55 -4.40
CA SER A 64 -17.89 -15.84 -4.22
C SER A 64 -16.58 -15.75 -3.43
N HIS A 65 -16.25 -14.54 -2.95
CA HIS A 65 -14.96 -14.19 -2.33
C HIS A 65 -13.76 -14.28 -3.28
N SER A 66 -14.00 -14.24 -4.59
CA SER A 66 -12.93 -14.16 -5.58
C SER A 66 -12.44 -12.73 -5.72
N VAL A 67 -11.12 -12.53 -5.78
CA VAL A 67 -10.52 -11.19 -5.94
C VAL A 67 -10.72 -10.72 -7.37
N VAL A 68 -11.55 -9.68 -7.56
CA VAL A 68 -11.81 -9.08 -8.88
C VAL A 68 -10.96 -7.84 -9.14
N CYS A 69 -10.48 -7.18 -8.08
CA CYS A 69 -9.58 -6.04 -8.16
C CYS A 69 -8.58 -6.11 -7.00
N ARG A 70 -7.29 -6.28 -7.32
CA ARG A 70 -6.22 -6.37 -6.31
C ARG A 70 -5.84 -5.00 -5.72
N ALA A 71 -6.05 -3.94 -6.49
CA ALA A 71 -5.88 -2.55 -6.08
C ALA A 71 -6.62 -1.66 -7.08
N SER A 72 -7.65 -0.94 -6.62
CA SER A 72 -8.25 0.13 -7.41
C SER A 72 -7.25 1.26 -7.62
N PRO A 73 -7.47 2.18 -8.58
CA PRO A 73 -6.66 3.39 -8.68
C PRO A 73 -6.61 4.14 -7.35
N ALA A 74 -5.45 4.69 -7.03
CA ALA A 74 -5.23 5.49 -5.83
C ALA A 74 -5.91 6.86 -5.98
N TYR A 75 -6.55 7.35 -4.92
CA TYR A 75 -7.18 8.68 -4.96
C TYR A 75 -6.15 9.78 -5.24
N LEU A 76 -4.94 9.65 -4.69
CA LEU A 76 -3.87 10.63 -4.91
C LEU A 76 -3.41 10.70 -6.38
N GLU A 77 -3.58 9.63 -7.15
CA GLU A 77 -3.19 9.57 -8.56
C GLU A 77 -4.27 10.12 -9.51
N VAL A 78 -5.53 9.73 -9.29
CA VAL A 78 -6.61 9.98 -10.26
C VAL A 78 -7.84 10.67 -9.68
N ARG A 79 -7.73 11.14 -8.43
CA ARG A 79 -8.75 11.91 -7.69
C ARG A 79 -10.11 11.21 -7.68
N GLU A 80 -11.20 11.92 -7.95
CA GLU A 80 -12.57 11.40 -7.92
C GLU A 80 -12.80 10.27 -8.93
N SER A 81 -11.90 10.11 -9.91
CA SER A 81 -11.96 8.96 -10.83
C SER A 81 -11.65 7.64 -10.11
N ALA A 82 -10.88 7.66 -9.02
CA ALA A 82 -10.65 6.49 -8.17
C ALA A 82 -11.97 6.02 -7.54
N PHE A 83 -12.77 6.97 -7.04
CA PHE A 83 -14.07 6.68 -6.44
C PHE A 83 -15.06 6.14 -7.48
N ARG A 84 -15.18 6.80 -8.63
CA ARG A 84 -16.04 6.35 -9.73
C ARG A 84 -15.68 4.95 -10.24
N HIS A 85 -14.39 4.61 -10.27
CA HIS A 85 -13.94 3.27 -10.66
C HIS A 85 -14.45 2.20 -9.68
N VAL A 86 -14.33 2.43 -8.37
CA VAL A 86 -14.83 1.52 -7.34
C VAL A 86 -16.36 1.39 -7.42
N GLU A 87 -17.08 2.51 -7.53
CA GLU A 87 -18.54 2.53 -7.68
C GLU A 87 -19.00 1.72 -8.91
N THR A 88 -18.34 1.92 -10.06
CA THR A 88 -18.65 1.18 -11.29
C THR A 88 -18.45 -0.33 -11.13
N LEU A 89 -17.37 -0.74 -10.47
CA LEU A 89 -17.10 -2.15 -10.18
C LEU A 89 -18.16 -2.76 -9.25
N LEU A 90 -18.49 -2.06 -8.16
CA LEU A 90 -19.48 -2.52 -7.19
C LEU A 90 -20.87 -2.61 -7.82
N ASP A 91 -21.28 -1.61 -8.60
CA ASP A 91 -22.57 -1.62 -9.29
C ASP A 91 -22.70 -2.79 -10.28
N ALA A 92 -21.61 -3.11 -10.99
CA ALA A 92 -21.58 -4.26 -11.90
C ALA A 92 -21.73 -5.60 -11.14
N LEU A 93 -21.06 -5.74 -9.99
CA LEU A 93 -21.11 -6.94 -9.17
C LEU A 93 -22.47 -7.12 -8.47
N VAL A 94 -23.02 -6.04 -7.90
CA VAL A 94 -24.30 -6.05 -7.18
C VAL A 94 -25.48 -6.23 -8.13
N GLY A 95 -25.41 -5.63 -9.33
CA GLY A 95 -26.54 -5.53 -10.24
C GLY A 95 -26.94 -6.81 -10.98
N SER A 96 -26.14 -7.89 -10.97
CA SER A 96 -26.31 -9.06 -11.86
C SER A 96 -26.63 -8.68 -13.32
N LYS A 97 -26.13 -7.52 -13.78
CA LYS A 97 -26.20 -7.13 -15.19
C LYS A 97 -24.89 -7.57 -15.81
N ALA A 98 -24.99 -8.34 -16.90
CA ALA A 98 -23.83 -8.73 -17.69
C ALA A 98 -22.95 -7.49 -17.91
N VAL A 99 -21.70 -7.57 -17.40
CA VAL A 99 -20.65 -6.61 -17.72
C VAL A 99 -20.70 -6.42 -19.24
N PRO A 100 -20.79 -5.19 -19.75
CA PRO A 100 -20.77 -4.97 -21.19
C PRO A 100 -19.62 -5.79 -21.76
N LYS A 101 -19.92 -6.74 -22.65
CA LYS A 101 -18.91 -7.46 -23.42
C LYS A 101 -18.26 -6.42 -24.33
N LEU A 102 -17.33 -5.67 -23.77
CA LEU A 102 -16.44 -4.80 -24.50
C LEU A 102 -15.63 -5.74 -25.38
N SER A 103 -15.90 -5.67 -26.69
CA SER A 103 -15.08 -6.35 -27.69
C SER A 103 -13.64 -5.89 -27.48
N SER A 104 -12.81 -6.82 -26.99
CA SER A 104 -11.44 -6.61 -26.53
C SER A 104 -11.28 -5.65 -25.35
N GLY A 105 -11.27 -6.22 -24.14
CA GLY A 105 -10.26 -6.04 -23.07
C GLY A 105 -9.43 -4.75 -22.94
N ARG A 106 -9.95 -3.59 -23.31
CA ARG A 106 -9.32 -2.28 -23.08
C ARG A 106 -10.36 -1.34 -22.50
N VAL A 107 -10.15 -0.96 -21.25
CA VAL A 107 -10.68 0.29 -20.74
C VAL A 107 -9.93 1.42 -21.47
N ASP A 108 -10.66 2.47 -21.84
CA ASP A 108 -10.09 3.68 -22.42
C ASP A 108 -8.87 4.12 -21.57
N PRO A 109 -7.67 4.29 -22.14
CA PRO A 109 -6.50 4.76 -21.40
C PRO A 109 -6.68 6.17 -20.78
N ALA A 110 -7.76 6.89 -21.11
CA ALA A 110 -8.19 8.09 -20.40
C ALA A 110 -8.85 7.81 -19.02
N ILE A 111 -9.24 6.57 -18.73
CA ILE A 111 -9.87 6.15 -17.48
C ILE A 111 -9.15 4.90 -16.96
N GLY A 112 -8.13 5.10 -16.13
CA GLY A 112 -7.41 4.00 -15.49
C GLY A 112 -6.13 3.65 -16.24
N GLY A 113 -5.02 4.24 -15.78
CA GLY A 113 -3.68 3.80 -16.14
C GLY A 113 -3.47 2.30 -15.83
N LYS A 114 -2.30 1.79 -16.24
CA LYS A 114 -1.79 0.40 -16.37
C LYS A 114 -2.29 -0.74 -15.44
N CYS A 115 -3.16 -0.53 -14.46
CA CYS A 115 -3.76 -1.56 -13.61
C CYS A 115 -5.03 -2.24 -14.19
N ALA A 116 -5.44 -1.91 -15.41
CA ALA A 116 -6.69 -2.39 -16.03
C ALA A 116 -6.62 -3.82 -16.65
N GLU A 117 -5.89 -4.76 -16.06
CA GLU A 117 -6.04 -6.18 -16.41
C GLU A 117 -6.99 -6.88 -15.43
N VAL A 118 -8.27 -6.92 -15.80
CA VAL A 118 -9.28 -7.76 -15.12
C VAL A 118 -9.26 -9.13 -15.79
N ARG A 119 -8.86 -10.18 -15.05
CA ARG A 119 -9.07 -11.58 -15.48
C ARG A 119 -10.32 -12.11 -14.80
N PHE A 120 -11.27 -12.57 -15.62
CA PHE A 120 -12.44 -13.33 -15.17
C PHE A 120 -12.14 -14.82 -15.28
N GLY A 121 -12.66 -15.60 -14.32
CA GLY A 121 -12.33 -17.01 -14.13
C GLY A 121 -12.39 -17.87 -15.39
N GLU A 122 -11.40 -18.76 -15.51
CA GLU A 122 -11.54 -20.00 -16.28
C GLU A 122 -11.93 -21.08 -15.27
N GLU A 123 -13.18 -21.54 -15.34
CA GLU A 123 -13.56 -22.84 -14.77
C GLU A 123 -12.78 -23.93 -15.50
N GLU A 124 -12.22 -24.85 -14.71
CA GLU A 124 -11.67 -26.10 -15.19
C GLU A 124 -12.71 -26.88 -16.03
N ALA A 125 -12.33 -27.20 -17.26
CA ALA A 125 -12.83 -28.39 -17.94
C ALA A 125 -11.66 -29.36 -18.08
N ALA A 126 -11.75 -30.43 -17.28
CA ALA A 126 -10.85 -31.57 -17.34
C ALA A 126 -10.90 -32.25 -18.72
N GLU A 127 -9.73 -32.67 -19.22
CA GLU A 127 -9.54 -33.99 -19.84
C GLU A 127 -8.04 -34.32 -20.02
N GLY A 128 -7.58 -35.32 -19.26
CA GLY A 128 -6.69 -36.41 -19.71
C GLY A 128 -5.24 -36.13 -20.09
N GLY A 129 -4.29 -36.66 -19.30
CA GLY A 129 -2.93 -36.99 -19.77
C GLY A 129 -1.90 -37.18 -18.66
N GLU A 130 -1.65 -38.44 -18.27
CA GLU A 130 -0.71 -38.86 -17.23
C GLU A 130 0.78 -38.58 -17.53
N SER A 131 1.52 -38.37 -16.43
CA SER A 131 2.89 -38.81 -16.11
C SER A 131 4.10 -38.35 -16.96
N GLN A 132 5.01 -37.59 -16.34
CA GLN A 132 6.21 -38.18 -15.72
C GLN A 132 7.03 -37.17 -14.89
N ASP A 133 7.38 -37.66 -13.70
CA ASP A 133 8.58 -37.47 -12.87
C ASP A 133 9.70 -36.53 -13.36
N GLY A 134 10.23 -35.71 -12.45
CA GLY A 134 11.37 -34.84 -12.74
C GLY A 134 11.67 -33.79 -11.68
N ALA A 135 12.36 -34.21 -10.62
CA ALA A 135 12.95 -33.38 -9.57
C ALA A 135 13.46 -32.00 -10.05
N ARG A 136 12.99 -30.91 -9.43
CA ARG A 136 13.59 -29.58 -9.59
C ARG A 136 13.78 -28.86 -8.26
N LYS A 137 15.06 -28.81 -7.88
CA LYS A 137 15.75 -27.96 -6.90
C LYS A 137 14.92 -26.82 -6.31
N ARG A 138 14.81 -26.82 -4.99
CA ARG A 138 14.63 -25.63 -4.15
C ARG A 138 15.62 -24.56 -4.58
N GLN A 139 15.12 -23.50 -5.20
CA GLN A 139 15.87 -22.29 -5.48
C GLN A 139 15.50 -21.27 -4.42
N THR A 140 16.34 -21.16 -3.41
CA THR A 140 16.39 -20.03 -2.47
C THR A 140 16.69 -18.77 -3.27
N THR A 141 15.67 -18.00 -3.60
CA THR A 141 15.82 -16.63 -4.12
C THR A 141 15.77 -15.66 -2.95
N THR A 142 16.94 -15.35 -2.40
CA THR A 142 17.19 -14.11 -1.66
C THR A 142 17.27 -12.97 -2.67
N SER A 143 16.12 -12.50 -3.16
CA SER A 143 16.07 -11.26 -3.96
C SER A 143 16.02 -10.08 -3.02
N ASN A 144 17.20 -9.59 -2.64
CA ASN A 144 17.39 -8.35 -1.90
C ASN A 144 17.22 -7.14 -2.85
N SER A 145 16.16 -7.14 -3.67
CA SER A 145 15.93 -6.08 -4.65
C SER A 145 15.27 -4.90 -3.95
N VAL A 146 16.01 -3.79 -3.84
CA VAL A 146 15.45 -2.50 -3.46
C VAL A 146 14.30 -2.18 -4.41
N VAL A 147 13.12 -1.90 -3.84
CA VAL A 147 11.93 -1.53 -4.60
C VAL A 147 12.17 -0.15 -5.20
N LYS A 148 11.99 -0.03 -6.52
CA LYS A 148 12.05 1.26 -7.20
C LYS A 148 10.78 2.05 -6.95
N VAL A 149 10.93 3.33 -6.64
CA VAL A 149 9.86 4.29 -6.50
C VAL A 149 9.41 4.71 -7.92
N PRO A 150 8.11 4.62 -8.25
CA PRO A 150 7.60 5.12 -9.52
C PRO A 150 7.81 6.65 -9.65
N SER A 151 8.09 7.12 -10.86
CA SER A 151 8.20 8.57 -11.13
C SER A 151 6.89 9.31 -10.87
N VAL A 152 6.99 10.45 -10.20
CA VAL A 152 5.88 11.38 -9.90
C VAL A 152 5.78 12.52 -10.91
N LYS A 153 6.57 12.46 -12.00
CA LYS A 153 6.61 13.45 -13.09
C LYS A 153 7.04 14.86 -12.64
N VAL A 154 7.67 14.96 -11.48
CA VAL A 154 8.30 16.17 -10.97
C VAL A 154 9.79 15.87 -10.89
N ALA A 155 10.56 16.39 -11.84
CA ALA A 155 11.96 15.98 -12.05
C ALA A 155 12.84 16.09 -10.80
N VAL A 156 12.57 17.09 -9.94
CA VAL A 156 13.31 17.25 -8.68
C VAL A 156 12.96 16.18 -7.64
N LEU A 157 11.67 15.81 -7.52
CA LEU A 157 11.23 14.72 -6.64
C LEU A 157 11.69 13.37 -7.17
N ASP A 158 11.69 13.16 -8.49
CA ASP A 158 12.21 11.93 -9.09
C ASP A 158 13.72 11.77 -8.82
N ALA A 159 14.50 12.85 -8.90
CA ALA A 159 15.91 12.82 -8.54
C ALA A 159 16.13 12.55 -7.03
N GLU A 160 15.24 13.04 -6.17
CA GLU A 160 15.24 12.74 -4.74
C GLU A 160 14.90 11.28 -4.43
N HIS A 161 13.91 10.72 -5.11
CA HIS A 161 13.59 9.29 -5.03
C HIS A 161 14.78 8.44 -5.43
N GLU A 162 15.48 8.78 -6.52
CA GLU A 162 16.71 8.08 -6.92
C GLU A 162 17.81 8.15 -5.84
N ARG A 163 17.95 9.28 -5.14
CA ARG A 163 18.88 9.41 -4.01
C ARG A 163 18.48 8.52 -2.83
N CYS A 164 17.18 8.46 -2.51
CA CYS A 164 16.62 7.61 -1.48
C CYS A 164 16.82 6.12 -1.78
N GLU A 165 16.53 5.70 -3.02
CA GLU A 165 16.78 4.33 -3.50
C GLU A 165 18.25 3.95 -3.40
N ALA A 166 19.15 4.86 -3.78
CA ALA A 166 20.59 4.62 -3.69
C ALA A 166 21.05 4.49 -2.24
N ALA A 167 20.49 5.27 -1.31
CA ALA A 167 20.79 5.16 0.12
C ALA A 167 20.26 3.84 0.72
N LEU A 168 19.05 3.41 0.35
CA LEU A 168 18.50 2.09 0.72
C LEU A 168 19.37 0.95 0.20
N ALA A 169 19.85 1.04 -1.04
CA ALA A 169 20.76 0.05 -1.62
C ALA A 169 22.07 -0.05 -0.83
N ARG A 170 22.66 1.09 -0.47
CA ARG A 170 23.87 1.14 0.37
C ARG A 170 23.63 0.57 1.76
N LEU A 171 22.48 0.86 2.39
CA LEU A 171 22.12 0.27 3.68
C LEU A 171 21.95 -1.25 3.57
N ALA A 172 21.30 -1.74 2.51
CA ALA A 172 21.11 -3.17 2.27
C ALA A 172 22.44 -3.91 2.05
N GLU A 173 23.43 -3.26 1.43
CA GLU A 173 24.77 -3.79 1.18
C GLU A 173 25.64 -3.75 2.44
N ARG A 174 25.80 -2.58 3.06
CA ARG A 174 26.77 -2.33 4.13
C ARG A 174 26.26 -2.74 5.51
N ARG A 175 24.96 -2.54 5.76
CA ARG A 175 24.29 -2.81 7.04
C ARG A 175 25.03 -2.23 8.25
N ASP A 176 25.55 -1.03 8.10
CA ASP A 176 26.28 -0.31 9.14
C ASP A 176 25.59 1.01 9.51
N THR A 177 26.04 1.60 10.62
CA THR A 177 25.48 2.85 11.16
C THR A 177 25.72 4.04 10.23
N GLU A 178 26.75 4.01 9.39
CA GLU A 178 27.04 5.08 8.44
C GLU A 178 26.02 5.08 7.30
N ALA A 179 25.76 3.92 6.69
CA ALA A 179 24.74 3.77 5.67
C ALA A 179 23.33 4.09 6.20
N LEU A 180 23.06 3.81 7.48
CA LEU A 180 21.80 4.19 8.12
C LEU A 180 21.68 5.71 8.31
N ARG A 181 22.78 6.41 8.61
CA ARG A 181 22.81 7.88 8.64
C ARG A 181 22.66 8.51 7.26
N GLU A 182 23.26 7.91 6.23
CA GLU A 182 23.08 8.34 4.84
C GLU A 182 21.61 8.24 4.42
N LEU A 183 20.93 7.14 4.78
CA LEU A 183 19.49 6.98 4.53
C LEU A 183 18.68 8.04 5.27
N LEU A 184 18.97 8.28 6.56
CA LEU A 184 18.28 9.30 7.34
C LEU A 184 18.40 10.67 6.67
N CYS A 185 19.61 11.07 6.29
CA CYS A 185 19.85 12.35 5.63
C CYS A 185 19.10 12.47 4.30
N ALA A 186 19.08 11.41 3.48
CA ALA A 186 18.34 11.41 2.22
C ALA A 186 16.81 11.55 2.44
N TYR A 187 16.25 10.83 3.42
CA TYR A 187 14.83 10.91 3.75
C TYR A 187 14.46 12.28 4.34
N GLU A 188 15.26 12.84 5.26
CA GLU A 188 14.99 14.15 5.85
C GLU A 188 14.97 15.27 4.80
N GLU A 189 15.93 15.27 3.87
CA GLU A 189 15.96 16.23 2.76
C GLU A 189 14.72 16.09 1.86
N HIS A 190 14.43 14.86 1.43
CA HIS A 190 13.32 14.58 0.53
C HIS A 190 11.96 14.91 1.15
N PHE A 191 11.66 14.40 2.35
CA PHE A 191 10.38 14.64 3.01
C PHE A 191 10.16 16.13 3.29
N THR A 192 11.20 16.85 3.73
CA THR A 192 11.10 18.29 3.95
C THR A 192 10.72 19.03 2.67
N HIS A 193 11.32 18.67 1.53
CA HIS A 193 11.03 19.33 0.27
C HIS A 193 9.66 18.93 -0.32
N GLU A 194 9.31 17.64 -0.26
CA GLU A 194 8.01 17.16 -0.72
C GLU A 194 6.86 17.78 0.10
N GLU A 195 6.98 17.82 1.43
CA GLU A 195 5.98 18.44 2.29
C GLU A 195 5.78 19.93 1.98
N GLN A 196 6.87 20.66 1.69
CA GLN A 196 6.80 22.05 1.25
C GLN A 196 6.06 22.20 -0.09
N LEU A 197 6.37 21.36 -1.08
CA LEU A 197 5.68 21.38 -2.37
C LEU A 197 4.20 21.02 -2.24
N LEU A 198 3.88 20.05 -1.39
CA LEU A 198 2.50 19.66 -1.11
C LEU A 198 1.76 20.79 -0.40
N ASP A 199 2.37 21.47 0.57
CA ASP A 199 1.76 22.64 1.20
C ASP A 199 1.56 23.81 0.24
N GLU A 200 2.52 24.06 -0.64
CA GLU A 200 2.44 25.16 -1.60
C GLU A 200 1.39 24.90 -2.69
N HIS A 201 1.31 23.67 -3.20
CA HIS A 201 0.54 23.38 -4.41
C HIS A 201 -0.72 22.57 -4.19
N LEU A 202 -0.79 21.74 -3.14
CA LEU A 202 -1.92 20.83 -2.90
C LEU A 202 -2.73 21.18 -1.65
N TYR A 203 -2.07 21.61 -0.58
CA TYR A 203 -2.67 21.90 0.71
C TYR A 203 -2.68 23.39 1.06
N ALA A 204 -2.54 24.25 0.05
CA ALA A 204 -2.57 25.69 0.22
C ALA A 204 -3.88 26.13 0.89
N GLY A 205 -3.77 26.77 2.06
CA GLY A 205 -4.93 27.30 2.80
C GLY A 205 -5.72 26.27 3.62
N VAL A 206 -5.27 25.01 3.70
CA VAL A 206 -5.95 23.95 4.44
C VAL A 206 -6.02 24.23 5.95
N ASP A 207 -5.09 25.02 6.49
CA ASP A 207 -5.10 25.44 7.90
C ASP A 207 -6.23 26.42 8.26
N GLN A 208 -6.80 27.10 7.26
CA GLN A 208 -7.90 28.06 7.47
C GLN A 208 -9.27 27.39 7.47
N VAL A 209 -9.34 26.09 7.13
CA VAL A 209 -10.60 25.36 7.08
C VAL A 209 -11.02 24.93 8.49
N VAL A 210 -12.12 25.51 8.98
CA VAL A 210 -12.73 25.16 10.26
C VAL A 210 -13.74 24.03 10.03
N GLY A 211 -13.41 22.82 10.48
CA GLY A 211 -14.29 21.64 10.35
C GLY A 211 -13.59 20.43 9.72
N PHE A 212 -14.39 19.51 9.18
CA PHE A 212 -13.88 18.32 8.48
C PHE A 212 -13.35 18.71 7.09
N SER A 213 -12.06 18.47 6.85
CA SER A 213 -11.41 18.66 5.56
C SER A 213 -10.67 17.37 5.19
N ALA A 214 -11.02 16.78 4.06
CA ALA A 214 -10.35 15.59 3.54
C ALA A 214 -8.87 15.89 3.23
N ASP A 215 -8.58 17.08 2.70
CA ASP A 215 -7.22 17.52 2.39
C ASP A 215 -6.39 17.72 3.66
N LYS A 216 -7.01 18.24 4.74
CA LYS A 216 -6.36 18.34 6.05
C LYS A 216 -6.00 16.98 6.62
N GLY A 217 -6.94 16.02 6.53
CA GLY A 217 -6.70 14.64 6.95
C GLY A 217 -5.60 13.96 6.13
N ALA A 218 -5.61 14.14 4.81
CA ALA A 218 -4.61 13.59 3.91
C ALA A 218 -3.21 14.16 4.20
N ARG A 219 -3.10 15.48 4.36
CA ARG A 219 -1.87 16.16 4.78
C ARG A 219 -1.34 15.60 6.10
N THR A 220 -2.17 15.58 7.14
CA THR A 220 -1.77 15.09 8.47
C THR A 220 -1.32 13.64 8.43
N SER A 221 -2.02 12.78 7.68
CA SER A 221 -1.63 11.37 7.55
C SER A 221 -0.29 11.22 6.82
N HIS A 222 -0.12 11.89 5.68
CA HIS A 222 1.11 11.80 4.87
C HIS A 222 2.35 12.26 5.64
N PHE A 223 2.25 13.41 6.33
CA PHE A 223 3.36 13.97 7.10
C PHE A 223 3.63 13.09 8.35
N GLY A 224 2.57 12.47 8.88
CA GLY A 224 2.69 11.48 9.96
C GLY A 224 3.45 10.22 9.53
N ASP A 225 3.24 9.74 8.30
CA ASP A 225 3.96 8.59 7.75
C ASP A 225 5.46 8.91 7.61
N HIS A 226 5.80 10.09 7.10
CA HIS A 226 7.19 10.58 7.03
C HIS A 226 7.86 10.59 8.41
N GLU A 227 7.22 11.22 9.40
CA GLU A 227 7.79 11.30 10.76
C GLU A 227 7.89 9.91 11.40
N GLY A 228 6.96 9.00 11.15
CA GLY A 228 7.03 7.62 11.62
C GLY A 228 8.25 6.87 11.06
N MET A 229 8.54 7.03 9.77
CA MET A 229 9.72 6.46 9.12
C MET A 229 11.02 7.06 9.69
N LEU A 230 11.09 8.39 9.82
CA LEU A 230 12.25 9.07 10.38
C LEU A 230 12.49 8.67 11.85
N SER A 231 11.44 8.63 12.66
CA SER A 231 11.49 8.19 14.06
C SER A 231 12.03 6.76 14.20
N THR A 232 11.66 5.86 13.29
CA THR A 232 12.18 4.48 13.27
C THR A 232 13.68 4.44 13.01
N ILE A 233 14.15 5.17 12.00
CA ILE A 233 15.58 5.22 11.65
C ILE A 233 16.40 5.89 12.78
N ARG A 234 15.90 7.00 13.35
CA ARG A 234 16.53 7.68 14.49
C ARG A 234 16.65 6.76 15.70
N LYS A 235 15.61 5.96 15.98
CA LYS A 235 15.64 4.94 17.04
C LYS A 235 16.68 3.85 16.77
N MET A 236 16.77 3.34 15.54
CA MET A 236 17.80 2.35 15.18
C MET A 236 19.22 2.91 15.37
N LEU A 237 19.43 4.21 15.09
CA LEU A 237 20.71 4.89 15.33
C LEU A 237 21.01 5.09 16.82
N SER A 238 20.00 5.42 17.64
CA SER A 238 20.18 5.55 19.09
C SER A 238 20.49 4.20 19.74
N ASP A 239 19.80 3.15 19.31
CA ASP A 239 19.95 1.80 19.85
C ASP A 239 21.30 1.20 19.39
N GLY A 240 21.68 1.42 18.14
CA GLY A 240 23.00 1.05 17.60
C GLY A 240 24.18 1.77 18.26
N SER A 241 23.96 2.95 18.86
CA SER A 241 24.98 3.66 19.65
C SER A 241 25.32 2.95 20.97
N THR A 242 24.46 2.03 21.44
CA THR A 242 24.69 1.23 22.65
C THR A 242 25.33 -0.13 22.39
N SER A 243 25.52 -0.53 21.13
CA SER A 243 26.09 -1.83 20.77
C SER A 243 27.32 -1.68 19.88
N ASN A 244 28.48 -1.44 20.51
CA ASN A 244 29.77 -1.77 19.89
C ASN A 244 29.94 -3.29 19.93
N ALA A 245 29.39 -3.98 18.92
CA ALA A 245 29.81 -5.27 18.34
C ALA A 245 28.63 -6.21 18.06
N ILE A 246 28.42 -6.51 16.77
CA ILE A 246 27.93 -7.83 16.37
C ILE A 246 29.15 -8.56 15.78
N PRO A 247 29.65 -9.65 16.40
CA PRO A 247 30.76 -10.40 15.83
C PRO A 247 30.28 -11.08 14.54
N ALA A 248 31.06 -10.89 13.47
CA ALA A 248 30.87 -11.62 12.22
C ALA A 248 31.16 -13.10 12.45
N GLY A 249 30.09 -13.90 12.57
CA GLY A 249 30.17 -15.37 12.63
C GLY A 249 29.59 -15.96 13.90
N GLY A 250 28.30 -16.26 13.88
CA GLY A 250 27.63 -16.99 14.95
C GLY A 250 26.19 -17.28 14.57
N GLY A 251 25.98 -18.28 13.71
CA GLY A 251 24.62 -18.76 13.43
C GLY A 251 24.02 -19.38 14.69
N GLN A 252 22.79 -18.99 15.03
CA GLN A 252 21.94 -19.83 15.86
C GLN A 252 20.54 -19.88 15.26
N ARG A 253 20.23 -21.06 14.73
CA ARG A 253 18.91 -21.49 14.29
C ARG A 253 18.06 -21.66 15.54
N LEU A 254 17.01 -20.84 15.71
CA LEU A 254 15.99 -21.09 16.72
C LEU A 254 15.19 -22.32 16.27
N ALA A 255 15.27 -23.38 17.06
CA ALA A 255 14.35 -24.51 17.00
C ALA A 255 13.05 -24.08 17.69
N LEU A 256 11.93 -24.32 17.01
CA LEU A 256 10.61 -24.31 17.63
C LEU A 256 10.33 -25.76 18.04
N ASP A 257 10.26 -26.01 19.34
CA ASP A 257 9.48 -27.11 19.91
C ASP A 257 8.06 -26.60 20.17
#